data_AF-A0A2M7YN92-F1
#
_entry.id   AF-A0A2M7YN92-F1
#
_cell.length_a   1.000
_cell.length_b   1.000
_cell.length_c   1.000
_cell.angle_alpha   90.00
_cell.angle_beta   90.00
_cell.angle_gamma   90.00
#
_symmetry.space_group_name_H-M   'P 1'
#
loop_
_entity.id
_entity.type
_entity.pdbx_description
1 polymer ?
#
loop_
_entity_poly.entity_id
_entity_poly.type
_entity_poly.pdbx_seq_one_letter_code
_entity_poly.pdbx_strand_id
1 'polypeptide(L)'
;MVSGIAMLAPLAAGAVVTGVAEGDMIKTADNPDIYIAKYVGSKQFKRLILSPSVFNSYGHLKWENVKTVSQATLDQFTVSTLVRAEGDPKVYNLYPTPNSDIGGKHWVNMTAEQFTSCNTTNTLFDWDSVYQINTADRDSYTVSTDDTTCTLSTEGGGGTVSALSVALASDTPVASMAPANAARVGFTKVNFTASSAGSVTINSLTVQRTGLAVDAAIGSVMLIDTADDSQLGLNQVLNANHQAIFPDAIVIPAGTTKSILIAANMPASTAAYAGQVVTLSLVAVTTASSISGTLPITGNYNTINASLAIGTASITVGALDPGTAFTKEVGVTNYNFSSLKVTAGSVEDVSVNSIRWNQSGSAASSDLANVKVNDGTTDYAATISSDGKYYSVNFATPIV
;
A
#
# COMPACT_ATOMS: atom_id res chain seq x y z
N MET A 1 33.08 21.86 59.00
CA MET A 1 34.30 21.04 58.87
C MET A 1 33.99 19.62 59.29
N VAL A 2 33.86 18.70 58.34
CA VAL A 2 34.14 17.23 58.37
C VAL A 2 34.06 16.80 56.89
N SER A 3 35.12 16.92 56.08
CA SER A 3 36.15 15.92 55.77
C SER A 3 35.63 14.48 55.59
N GLY A 4 35.62 13.99 54.35
CA GLY A 4 35.22 12.63 54.01
C GLY A 4 35.77 12.21 52.65
N ILE A 5 37.08 11.93 52.62
CA ILE A 5 37.81 10.98 51.77
C ILE A 5 37.20 10.68 50.39
N ALA A 6 37.85 11.24 49.36
CA ALA A 6 37.72 10.79 47.98
C ALA A 6 38.18 9.33 47.86
N MET A 7 37.23 8.41 47.73
CA MET A 7 37.49 7.07 47.22
C MET A 7 37.66 7.19 45.70
N LEU A 8 38.92 7.21 45.23
CA LEU A 8 39.23 6.97 43.83
C LEU A 8 38.88 5.49 43.56
N ALA A 9 37.65 5.23 43.13
CA ALA A 9 37.32 3.95 42.53
C ALA A 9 38.13 3.81 41.23
N PRO A 10 38.76 2.66 40.97
CA PRO A 10 39.43 2.45 39.69
C PRO A 10 38.35 2.54 38.61
N LEU A 11 38.56 3.44 37.65
CA LEU A 11 37.79 3.51 36.42
C LEU A 11 37.98 2.15 35.75
N ALA A 12 37.01 1.25 35.93
CA ALA A 12 37.00 -0.04 35.25
C ALA A 12 37.09 0.26 33.76
N ALA A 13 38.15 -0.21 33.11
CA ALA A 13 38.28 -0.16 31.66
C ALA A 13 37.07 -0.90 31.08
N GLY A 14 36.10 -0.14 30.58
CA GLY A 14 34.92 -0.67 29.91
C GLY A 14 35.34 -1.54 28.72
N ALA A 15 34.52 -2.52 28.36
CA ALA A 15 34.72 -3.29 27.15
C ALA A 15 34.73 -2.34 25.95
N VAL A 16 35.90 -2.11 25.36
CA VAL A 16 36.05 -1.34 24.13
C VAL A 16 35.96 -2.31 22.96
N VAL A 17 35.04 -2.10 22.03
CA VAL A 17 35.04 -2.83 20.76
C VAL A 17 36.36 -2.51 20.06
N THR A 18 37.16 -3.53 19.80
CA THR A 18 38.51 -3.34 19.23
C THR A 18 38.42 -2.56 17.92
N GLY A 19 39.05 -1.38 17.88
CA GLY A 19 39.05 -0.50 16.70
C GLY A 19 37.95 0.55 16.64
N VAL A 20 37.02 0.60 17.61
CA VAL A 20 35.96 1.64 17.69
C VAL A 20 36.04 2.36 19.04
N ALA A 21 36.40 3.63 19.01
CA ALA A 21 36.46 4.54 20.16
C ALA A 21 35.13 5.28 20.39
N GLU A 22 35.01 5.93 21.56
CA GLU A 22 33.90 6.85 21.87
C GLU A 22 33.75 7.93 20.80
N GLY A 23 32.52 8.15 20.33
CA GLY A 23 32.22 9.17 19.33
C GLY A 23 32.65 8.82 17.90
N ASP A 24 33.22 7.64 17.66
CA ASP A 24 33.53 7.19 16.31
C ASP A 24 32.25 7.06 15.48
N MET A 25 32.35 7.49 14.22
CA MET A 25 31.31 7.25 13.23
C MET A 25 31.64 5.97 12.47
N ILE A 26 30.72 5.01 12.49
CA ILE A 26 30.91 3.67 11.93
C ILE A 26 29.80 3.31 10.95
N LYS A 27 30.15 2.60 9.88
CA LYS A 27 29.23 2.00 8.90
C LYS A 27 29.73 0.62 8.46
N THR A 28 28.88 -0.16 7.79
CA THR A 28 29.34 -1.37 7.08
C THR A 28 29.64 -1.06 5.61
N ALA A 29 30.29 -1.99 4.92
CA ALA A 29 30.65 -1.81 3.50
C ALA A 29 29.40 -1.70 2.61
N ASP A 30 28.35 -2.47 2.93
CA ASP A 30 27.18 -2.66 2.07
C ASP A 30 25.97 -1.81 2.49
N ASN A 31 26.03 -1.12 3.65
CA ASN A 31 24.96 -0.23 4.12
C ASN A 31 25.47 1.24 4.18
N PRO A 32 24.77 2.21 3.56
CA PRO A 32 25.12 3.63 3.66
C PRO A 32 24.93 4.23 5.06
N ASP A 33 24.13 3.62 5.93
CA ASP A 33 23.81 4.13 7.28
C ASP A 33 25.07 4.35 8.13
N ILE A 34 25.17 5.54 8.70
CA ILE A 34 26.26 5.94 9.60
C ILE A 34 25.73 5.99 11.01
N TYR A 35 26.41 5.31 11.92
CA TYR A 35 26.11 5.35 13.35
C TYR A 35 27.22 6.03 14.14
N ILE A 36 26.87 6.76 15.19
CA ILE A 36 27.82 7.29 16.17
C ILE A 36 27.88 6.37 17.41
N ALA A 37 29.08 5.91 17.76
CA ALA A 37 29.33 5.02 18.89
C ALA A 37 29.37 5.79 20.22
N LYS A 38 28.80 5.20 21.27
CA LYS A 38 28.83 5.70 22.65
C LYS A 38 29.08 4.57 23.63
N TYR A 39 29.86 4.82 24.66
CA TYR A 39 30.22 3.93 25.74
C TYR A 39 29.84 4.58 27.07
N VAL A 40 29.16 3.82 27.93
CA VAL A 40 28.85 4.24 29.31
C VAL A 40 29.16 3.08 30.23
N GLY A 41 30.29 3.16 30.94
CA GLY A 41 30.81 2.04 31.71
C GLY A 41 31.10 0.83 30.81
N SER A 42 30.39 -0.28 31.04
CA SER A 42 30.48 -1.49 30.20
C SER A 42 29.45 -1.56 29.07
N LYS A 43 28.52 -0.58 29.00
CA LYS A 43 27.49 -0.54 27.95
C LYS A 43 28.04 0.16 26.71
N GLN A 44 27.59 -0.30 25.55
CA GLN A 44 28.00 0.19 24.24
C GLN A 44 26.76 0.39 23.37
N PHE A 45 26.58 1.62 22.89
CA PHE A 45 25.43 2.06 22.11
C PHE A 45 25.87 2.61 20.75
N LYS A 46 24.96 2.53 19.79
CA LYS A 46 25.09 3.19 18.49
C LYS A 46 23.81 3.96 18.17
N ARG A 47 23.92 5.16 17.60
CA ARG A 47 22.77 5.94 17.12
C ARG A 47 22.93 6.27 15.66
N LEU A 48 21.86 6.09 14.88
CA LEU A 48 21.83 6.48 13.47
C LEU A 48 21.94 8.01 13.32
N ILE A 49 22.76 8.44 12.37
CA ILE A 49 22.73 9.80 11.82
C ILE A 49 21.82 9.75 10.59
N LEU A 50 20.63 10.37 10.69
CA LEU A 50 19.51 10.15 9.78
C LEU A 50 19.82 10.41 8.30
N SER A 51 20.59 11.46 8.02
CA SER A 51 20.82 11.91 6.65
C SER A 51 22.12 12.72 6.53
N PRO A 52 22.62 12.94 5.30
CA PRO A 52 23.76 13.83 5.07
C PRO A 52 23.55 15.26 5.58
N SER A 53 22.31 15.76 5.55
CA SER A 53 21.96 17.08 6.09
C SER A 53 22.12 17.13 7.61
N VAL A 54 21.65 16.09 8.31
CA VAL A 54 21.86 15.96 9.76
C VAL A 54 23.34 15.87 10.08
N PHE A 55 24.10 15.05 9.34
CA PHE A 55 25.55 14.91 9.50
C PHE A 55 26.25 16.27 9.42
N ASN A 56 25.99 17.04 8.36
CA ASN A 56 26.62 18.33 8.11
C ASN A 56 26.21 19.40 9.13
N SER A 57 25.03 19.27 9.77
CA SER A 57 24.53 20.23 10.77
C SER A 57 25.40 20.32 12.03
N TYR A 58 26.16 19.27 12.35
CA TYR A 58 27.01 19.25 13.54
C TYR A 58 28.27 20.10 13.37
N GLY A 59 28.72 20.38 12.14
CA GLY A 59 29.88 21.23 11.81
C GLY A 59 31.26 20.66 12.19
N HIS A 60 31.34 19.88 13.27
CA HIS A 60 32.56 19.23 13.74
C HIS A 60 32.70 17.78 13.25
N LEU A 61 31.61 17.16 12.77
CA LEU A 61 31.65 15.85 12.13
C LEU A 61 32.23 15.97 10.72
N LYS A 62 33.04 14.98 10.33
CA LYS A 62 33.71 14.96 9.03
C LYS A 62 33.55 13.60 8.37
N TRP A 63 33.16 13.60 7.09
CA TRP A 63 32.96 12.37 6.30
C TRP A 63 34.22 11.49 6.23
N GLU A 64 35.39 12.12 6.21
CA GLU A 64 36.71 11.43 6.23
C GLU A 64 36.97 10.63 7.52
N ASN A 65 36.25 10.93 8.61
CA ASN A 65 36.37 10.21 9.88
C ASN A 65 35.40 9.03 10.01
N VAL A 66 34.57 8.76 9.00
CA VAL A 66 33.64 7.62 8.99
C VAL A 66 34.42 6.34 8.72
N LYS A 67 34.43 5.44 9.71
CA LYS A 67 35.13 4.16 9.67
C LYS A 67 34.23 3.07 9.10
N THR A 68 34.76 2.26 8.20
CA THR A 68 34.08 1.03 7.76
C THR A 68 34.46 -0.11 8.69
N VAL A 69 33.47 -0.76 9.28
CA VAL A 69 33.63 -1.90 10.19
C VAL A 69 32.86 -3.12 9.67
N SER A 70 33.15 -4.30 10.23
CA SER A 70 32.37 -5.51 9.90
C SER A 70 30.97 -5.44 10.52
N GLN A 71 30.01 -6.18 9.96
CA GLN A 71 28.67 -6.30 10.55
C GLN A 71 28.73 -6.84 11.99
N ALA A 72 29.59 -7.83 12.25
CA ALA A 72 29.81 -8.38 13.59
C ALA A 72 30.39 -7.37 14.59
N THR A 73 31.15 -6.38 14.12
CA THR A 73 31.63 -5.25 14.94
C THR A 73 30.48 -4.30 15.24
N LEU A 74 29.68 -3.96 14.23
CA LEU A 74 28.54 -3.06 14.37
C LEU A 74 27.47 -3.65 15.31
N ASP A 75 27.24 -4.96 15.26
CA ASP A 75 26.22 -5.68 16.06
C ASP A 75 26.58 -5.83 17.54
N GLN A 76 27.81 -5.52 17.94
CA GLN A 76 28.19 -5.45 19.36
C GLN A 76 27.51 -4.28 20.07
N PHE A 77 27.16 -3.22 19.34
CA PHE A 77 26.51 -2.03 19.89
C PHE A 77 24.99 -2.17 19.89
N THR A 78 24.37 -1.87 21.02
CA THR A 78 22.92 -1.73 21.14
C THR A 78 22.47 -0.46 20.43
N VAL A 79 21.45 -0.54 19.55
CA VAL A 79 20.90 0.67 18.93
C VAL A 79 20.19 1.50 19.99
N SER A 80 20.55 2.78 20.10
CA SER A 80 19.82 3.76 20.87
C SER A 80 18.99 4.66 19.96
N THR A 81 17.70 4.75 20.28
CA THR A 81 16.76 5.68 19.65
C THR A 81 16.48 6.89 20.53
N LEU A 82 16.93 6.89 21.79
CA LEU A 82 16.61 7.93 22.75
C LEU A 82 17.58 9.10 22.62
N VAL A 83 17.02 10.30 22.51
CA VAL A 83 17.80 11.54 22.37
C VAL A 83 17.23 12.67 23.21
N ARG A 84 18.08 13.64 23.53
CA ARG A 84 17.71 14.92 24.10
C ARG A 84 18.40 16.03 23.31
N ALA A 85 17.64 16.98 22.79
CA ALA A 85 18.23 18.11 22.11
C ALA A 85 18.86 19.09 23.11
N GLU A 86 19.95 19.73 22.73
CA GLU A 86 20.60 20.76 23.54
C GLU A 86 19.59 21.87 23.91
N GLY A 87 19.48 22.16 25.21
CA GLY A 87 18.52 23.14 25.73
C GLY A 87 17.06 22.65 25.85
N ASP A 88 16.73 21.46 25.36
CA ASP A 88 15.39 20.87 25.46
C ASP A 88 15.32 19.90 26.65
N PRO A 89 14.43 20.06 27.64
CA PRO A 89 14.28 19.09 28.72
C PRO A 89 13.68 17.75 28.28
N LYS A 90 13.05 17.68 27.11
CA LYS A 90 12.34 16.48 26.65
C LYS A 90 13.30 15.42 26.13
N VAL A 91 13.04 14.16 26.51
CA VAL A 91 13.63 12.99 25.88
C VAL A 91 12.70 12.55 24.75
N TYR A 92 13.26 12.40 23.55
CA TYR A 92 12.56 11.92 22.38
C TYR A 92 13.04 10.51 22.04
N ASN A 93 12.11 9.66 21.61
CA ASN A 93 12.38 8.41 20.95
C ASN A 93 12.33 8.63 19.43
N LEU A 94 13.46 8.48 18.76
CA LEU A 94 13.61 8.67 17.32
C LEU A 94 13.27 7.39 16.55
N TYR A 95 12.51 7.55 15.48
CA TYR A 95 12.18 6.46 14.58
C TYR A 95 12.57 6.84 13.15
N PRO A 96 13.73 6.38 12.64
CA PRO A 96 14.06 6.52 11.24
C PRO A 96 13.19 5.58 10.39
N THR A 97 12.68 6.07 9.26
CA THR A 97 11.99 5.23 8.28
C THR A 97 13.02 4.32 7.60
N PRO A 98 12.83 2.98 7.57
CA PRO A 98 13.81 2.07 6.99
C PRO A 98 14.17 2.43 5.54
N ASN A 99 15.47 2.41 5.23
CA ASN A 99 16.02 2.74 3.90
C ASN A 99 15.61 4.14 3.39
N SER A 100 15.51 5.13 4.29
CA SER A 100 15.12 6.50 3.95
C SER A 100 15.86 7.52 4.83
N ASP A 101 15.97 8.75 4.33
CA ASP A 101 16.57 9.90 5.02
C ASP A 101 15.53 10.70 5.86
N ILE A 102 14.37 10.10 6.11
CA ILE A 102 13.28 10.69 6.89
C ILE A 102 12.95 9.80 8.09
N GLY A 103 12.32 10.38 9.09
CA GLY A 103 11.79 9.67 10.24
C GLY A 103 10.97 10.61 11.10
N GLY A 104 10.54 10.16 12.27
CA GLY A 104 10.00 11.05 13.27
C GLY A 104 10.47 10.83 14.70
N LYS A 105 9.82 11.56 15.62
CA LYS A 105 10.12 11.58 17.04
C LYS A 105 8.84 11.48 17.87
N HIS A 106 8.86 10.62 18.87
CA HIS A 106 7.87 10.55 19.93
C HIS A 106 8.45 11.24 21.16
N TRP A 107 7.71 12.15 21.81
CA TRP A 107 8.13 12.59 23.13
C TRP A 107 7.88 11.46 24.11
N VAL A 108 8.90 11.05 24.86
CA VAL A 108 8.76 10.13 25.99
C VAL A 108 8.14 10.93 27.14
N ASN A 109 6.82 11.02 27.12
CA ASN A 109 6.02 11.89 27.96
C ASN A 109 5.69 11.19 29.28
N MET A 110 6.70 11.12 30.13
CA MET A 110 6.64 10.56 31.48
C MET A 110 7.64 11.26 32.40
N THR A 111 7.49 11.10 33.71
CA THR A 111 8.44 11.64 34.68
C THR A 111 9.75 10.86 34.67
N ALA A 112 10.81 11.44 35.25
CA ALA A 112 12.10 10.76 35.34
C ALA A 112 12.04 9.48 36.20
N GLU A 113 11.18 9.47 37.23
CA GLU A 113 10.91 8.31 38.06
C GLU A 113 10.19 7.22 37.27
N GLN A 114 9.20 7.59 36.45
CA GLN A 114 8.49 6.66 35.57
C GLN A 114 9.44 6.04 34.54
N PHE A 115 10.26 6.86 33.87
CA PHE A 115 11.28 6.38 32.94
C PHE A 115 12.23 5.37 33.61
N THR A 116 12.72 5.70 34.80
CA THR A 116 13.59 4.80 35.59
C THR A 116 12.88 3.51 35.96
N SER A 117 11.58 3.57 36.30
CA SER A 117 10.79 2.37 36.60
C SER A 117 10.55 1.49 35.37
N CYS A 118 10.38 2.09 34.18
CA CYS A 118 10.17 1.37 32.93
C CYS A 118 11.37 0.51 32.53
N ASN A 119 12.59 0.85 32.97
CA ASN A 119 13.77 0.02 32.75
C ASN A 119 13.62 -1.41 33.32
N THR A 120 12.84 -1.57 34.40
CA THR A 120 12.61 -2.89 35.02
C THR A 120 11.82 -3.86 34.15
N THR A 121 10.99 -3.35 33.23
CA THR A 121 10.14 -4.14 32.33
C THR A 121 10.60 -4.06 30.87
N ASN A 122 11.27 -2.97 30.49
CA ASN A 122 11.79 -2.73 29.16
C ASN A 122 13.15 -2.03 29.26
N THR A 123 14.22 -2.80 29.03
CA THR A 123 15.60 -2.33 29.16
C THR A 123 16.01 -1.26 28.15
N LEU A 124 15.15 -0.92 27.17
CA LEU A 124 15.38 0.20 26.26
C LEU A 124 15.21 1.56 26.96
N PHE A 125 14.45 1.62 28.06
CA PHE A 125 14.33 2.81 28.90
C PHE A 125 15.57 2.96 29.80
N ASP A 126 16.69 3.28 29.18
CA ASP A 126 17.99 3.39 29.84
C ASP A 126 18.53 4.82 29.72
N TRP A 127 18.76 5.48 30.86
CA TRP A 127 19.35 6.82 30.86
C TRP A 127 20.74 6.84 30.21
N ASP A 128 21.48 5.73 30.28
CA ASP A 128 22.80 5.62 29.67
C ASP A 128 22.73 5.58 28.14
N SER A 129 21.59 5.18 27.56
CA SER A 129 21.42 5.10 26.10
C SER A 129 21.12 6.48 25.48
N VAL A 130 20.65 7.47 26.25
CA VAL A 130 20.21 8.77 25.72
C VAL A 130 21.38 9.56 25.13
N TYR A 131 21.27 9.95 23.86
CA TYR A 131 22.24 10.83 23.19
C TYR A 131 21.85 12.29 23.33
N GLN A 132 22.84 13.16 23.54
CA GLN A 132 22.63 14.60 23.33
C GLN A 132 22.82 14.93 21.85
N ILE A 133 21.84 15.62 21.26
CA ILE A 133 21.85 16.02 19.85
C ILE A 133 21.66 17.53 19.70
N ASN A 134 21.99 18.09 18.53
CA ASN A 134 21.67 19.47 18.23
C ASN A 134 20.18 19.62 17.83
N THR A 135 19.70 20.87 17.77
CA THR A 135 18.31 21.17 17.40
C THR A 135 17.97 20.77 15.96
N ALA A 136 18.92 20.87 15.04
CA ALA A 136 18.71 20.52 13.62
C ALA A 136 18.49 19.02 13.40
N ASP A 137 19.22 18.16 14.10
CA ASP A 137 19.03 16.71 14.11
C ASP A 137 17.61 16.41 14.64
N ARG A 138 17.24 16.95 15.80
CA ARG A 138 15.89 16.79 16.39
C ARG A 138 14.79 17.22 15.41
N ASP A 139 14.97 18.35 14.72
CA ASP A 139 13.95 18.93 13.84
C ASP A 139 13.91 18.33 12.43
N SER A 140 14.88 17.47 12.10
CA SER A 140 14.83 16.63 10.90
C SER A 140 13.81 15.48 11.03
N TYR A 141 13.35 15.20 12.24
CA TYR A 141 12.32 14.21 12.55
C TYR A 141 10.94 14.86 12.71
N THR A 142 9.93 14.30 12.03
CA THR A 142 8.52 14.72 12.17
C THR A 142 7.96 14.37 13.55
N VAL A 143 7.13 15.24 14.12
CA VAL A 143 6.51 14.98 15.44
C VAL A 143 5.43 13.90 15.30
N SER A 144 5.43 12.92 16.21
CA SER A 144 4.41 11.87 16.32
C SER A 144 3.70 11.91 17.68
N THR A 145 2.82 10.93 17.94
CA THR A 145 2.12 10.76 19.22
C THR A 145 3.10 10.46 20.35
N ASP A 146 2.87 10.95 21.55
CA ASP A 146 3.80 10.74 22.66
C ASP A 146 3.85 9.28 23.15
N ASP A 147 5.04 8.83 23.59
CA ASP A 147 5.23 7.59 24.34
C ASP A 147 4.87 7.83 25.81
N THR A 148 3.72 7.32 26.25
CA THR A 148 3.17 7.54 27.61
C THR A 148 3.20 6.28 28.49
N THR A 149 3.74 5.16 27.97
CA THR A 149 3.85 3.88 28.68
C THR A 149 5.28 3.34 28.62
N CYS A 150 5.59 2.25 29.34
CA CYS A 150 6.90 1.58 29.31
C CYS A 150 7.17 0.79 28.01
N THR A 151 6.68 1.30 26.89
CA THR A 151 6.92 0.79 25.54
C THR A 151 7.39 1.98 24.72
N LEU A 152 8.60 1.90 24.18
CA LEU A 152 9.07 2.87 23.18
C LEU A 152 8.38 2.54 21.87
N SER A 153 7.74 3.53 21.25
CA SER A 153 7.21 3.38 19.89
C SER A 153 8.35 3.04 18.95
N THR A 154 8.39 1.80 18.48
CA THR A 154 9.17 1.42 17.32
C THR A 154 8.25 1.57 16.11
N GLU A 155 8.71 2.02 14.95
CA GLU A 155 8.05 1.57 13.72
C GLU A 155 8.65 0.18 13.41
N GLY A 156 7.97 -0.96 13.59
CA GLY A 156 6.53 -1.21 13.46
C GLY A 156 5.75 -1.71 14.69
N GLY A 157 5.36 -0.78 15.56
CA GLY A 157 4.31 -0.94 16.56
C GLY A 157 4.11 0.31 17.40
N GLY A 158 3.10 1.14 17.09
CA GLY A 158 2.52 2.07 18.08
C GLY A 158 2.24 3.52 17.68
N GLY A 159 2.52 3.95 16.45
CA GLY A 159 2.08 5.23 15.89
C GLY A 159 1.65 5.00 14.44
N THR A 160 0.41 5.33 14.13
CA THR A 160 -0.32 4.81 12.99
C THR A 160 0.08 5.45 11.65
N VAL A 161 1.23 5.08 11.10
CA VAL A 161 1.43 5.15 9.64
C VAL A 161 0.49 4.13 9.02
N SER A 162 -0.34 4.59 8.09
CA SER A 162 -1.17 3.73 7.26
C SER A 162 -0.28 2.69 6.58
N ALA A 163 -0.28 1.46 7.06
CA ALA A 163 0.45 0.33 6.48
C ALA A 163 -0.50 -0.52 5.64
N LEU A 164 0.02 -1.09 4.56
CA LEU A 164 -0.73 -1.94 3.64
C LEU A 164 -0.23 -3.38 3.73
N SER A 165 -1.08 -4.31 4.13
CA SER A 165 -0.81 -5.73 3.92
C SER A 165 -1.34 -6.18 2.57
N VAL A 166 -0.53 -6.92 1.82
CA VAL A 166 -0.89 -7.44 0.50
C VAL A 166 -0.63 -8.95 0.49
N ALA A 167 -1.69 -9.72 0.24
CA ALA A 167 -1.63 -11.19 0.27
C ALA A 167 -2.55 -11.81 -0.78
N LEU A 168 -2.23 -13.03 -1.21
CA LEU A 168 -3.14 -13.84 -2.02
C LEU A 168 -4.42 -14.12 -1.22
N ALA A 169 -5.58 -13.89 -1.83
CA ALA A 169 -6.85 -14.26 -1.21
C ALA A 169 -7.02 -15.79 -1.23
N SER A 170 -7.52 -16.37 -0.13
CA SER A 170 -7.73 -17.81 -0.01
C SER A 170 -8.78 -18.34 -0.99
N ASP A 171 -9.67 -17.48 -1.46
CA ASP A 171 -10.69 -17.74 -2.47
C ASP A 171 -10.28 -17.22 -3.87
N THR A 172 -8.96 -17.15 -4.15
CA THR A 172 -8.48 -16.91 -5.51
C THR A 172 -9.05 -17.96 -6.47
N PRO A 173 -9.42 -17.58 -7.73
CA PRO A 173 -10.05 -18.51 -8.66
C PRO A 173 -9.25 -19.80 -8.82
N VAL A 174 -9.95 -20.94 -8.84
CA VAL A 174 -9.34 -22.24 -9.12
C VAL A 174 -8.83 -22.28 -10.57
N ALA A 175 -7.77 -23.05 -10.81
CA ALA A 175 -7.25 -23.28 -12.16
C ALA A 175 -8.36 -23.81 -13.09
N SER A 176 -8.50 -23.19 -14.26
CA SER A 176 -9.55 -23.52 -15.22
C SER A 176 -9.07 -23.29 -16.66
N MET A 177 -10.02 -23.26 -17.59
CA MET A 177 -9.79 -23.00 -19.00
C MET A 177 -10.12 -21.55 -19.34
N ALA A 178 -9.38 -20.96 -20.28
CA ALA A 178 -9.62 -19.61 -20.79
C ALA A 178 -10.00 -19.69 -22.28
N PRO A 179 -11.30 -19.79 -22.61
CA PRO A 179 -11.76 -19.94 -23.98
C PRO A 179 -11.72 -18.62 -24.76
N ALA A 180 -11.81 -18.69 -26.09
CA ALA A 180 -11.91 -17.52 -26.96
C ALA A 180 -13.12 -16.66 -26.59
N ASN A 181 -13.00 -15.33 -26.75
CA ASN A 181 -14.03 -14.32 -26.41
C ASN A 181 -14.42 -14.23 -24.93
N ALA A 182 -13.87 -15.06 -24.04
CA ALA A 182 -14.21 -14.98 -22.62
C ALA A 182 -13.81 -13.63 -22.03
N ALA A 183 -14.79 -12.94 -21.46
CA ALA A 183 -14.55 -11.72 -20.70
C ALA A 183 -14.30 -12.05 -19.23
N ARG A 184 -13.51 -11.20 -18.55
CA ARG A 184 -13.29 -11.28 -17.09
C ARG A 184 -12.83 -12.66 -16.57
N VAL A 185 -12.02 -13.39 -17.35
CA VAL A 185 -11.42 -14.64 -16.87
C VAL A 185 -10.52 -14.33 -15.67
N GLY A 186 -10.88 -14.84 -14.49
CA GLY A 186 -10.16 -14.59 -13.25
C GLY A 186 -8.87 -15.41 -13.13
N PHE A 187 -7.81 -14.78 -12.63
CA PHE A 187 -6.50 -15.42 -12.43
C PHE A 187 -6.03 -15.37 -10.98
N THR A 188 -5.95 -14.15 -10.43
CA THR A 188 -5.36 -13.91 -9.11
C THR A 188 -6.24 -12.94 -8.34
N LYS A 189 -6.77 -13.37 -7.19
CA LYS A 189 -7.46 -12.48 -6.25
C LYS A 189 -6.49 -12.07 -5.15
N VAL A 190 -6.33 -10.77 -4.95
CA VAL A 190 -5.39 -10.20 -3.98
C VAL A 190 -6.16 -9.43 -2.92
N ASN A 191 -5.87 -9.70 -1.65
CA ASN A 191 -6.36 -8.95 -0.52
C ASN A 191 -5.39 -7.82 -0.20
N PHE A 192 -5.92 -6.61 -0.17
CA PHE A 192 -5.21 -5.41 0.27
C PHE A 192 -5.86 -4.92 1.56
N THR A 193 -5.13 -5.00 2.68
CA THR A 193 -5.63 -4.62 4.00
C THR A 193 -4.89 -3.39 4.50
N ALA A 194 -5.61 -2.27 4.63
CA ALA A 194 -5.08 -1.12 5.33
C ALA A 194 -5.14 -1.39 6.83
N SER A 195 -4.04 -1.14 7.53
CA SER A 195 -4.03 -1.14 9.00
C SER A 195 -5.12 -0.19 9.55
N SER A 196 -5.55 -0.41 10.80
CA SER A 196 -6.50 0.47 11.49
C SER A 196 -5.98 1.91 11.69
N ALA A 197 -4.72 2.12 11.35
CA ALA A 197 -3.98 3.36 11.47
C ALA A 197 -4.49 4.53 10.62
N GLY A 198 -4.96 4.22 9.43
CA GLY A 198 -5.30 5.22 8.43
C GLY A 198 -5.65 4.54 7.11
N SER A 199 -6.33 5.27 6.23
CA SER A 199 -6.58 4.77 4.88
C SER A 199 -5.29 4.72 4.08
N VAL A 200 -5.11 3.70 3.25
CA VAL A 200 -4.00 3.62 2.28
C VAL A 200 -4.52 4.06 0.92
N THR A 201 -3.77 4.92 0.23
CA THR A 201 -3.98 5.19 -1.20
C THR A 201 -2.92 4.45 -2.00
N ILE A 202 -3.33 3.46 -2.77
CA ILE A 202 -2.51 2.84 -3.80
C ILE A 202 -2.51 3.78 -5.00
N ASN A 203 -1.34 4.17 -5.49
CA ASN A 203 -1.18 5.03 -6.67
C ASN A 203 -1.11 4.23 -7.96
N SER A 204 -0.54 3.03 -7.94
CA SER A 204 -0.56 2.15 -9.11
C SER A 204 -0.38 0.69 -8.73
N LEU A 205 -0.85 -0.19 -9.62
CA LEU A 205 -0.62 -1.63 -9.58
C LEU A 205 0.02 -2.07 -10.89
N THR A 206 1.05 -2.92 -10.81
CA THR A 206 1.64 -3.56 -11.99
C THR A 206 1.38 -5.06 -11.95
N VAL A 207 0.69 -5.55 -12.97
CA VAL A 207 0.40 -6.95 -13.18
C VAL A 207 1.31 -7.48 -14.28
N GLN A 208 1.93 -8.64 -14.09
CA GLN A 208 2.75 -9.29 -15.08
C GLN A 208 2.13 -10.62 -15.49
N ARG A 209 2.08 -10.88 -16.80
CA ARG A 209 1.77 -12.21 -17.32
C ARG A 209 2.96 -13.14 -17.09
N THR A 210 2.71 -14.27 -16.45
CA THR A 210 3.69 -15.33 -16.23
C THR A 210 3.15 -16.67 -16.77
N GLY A 211 3.96 -17.72 -16.69
CA GLY A 211 3.66 -19.02 -17.29
C GLY A 211 4.11 -19.17 -18.75
N LEU A 212 3.87 -20.37 -19.29
CA LEU A 212 4.23 -20.80 -20.63
C LEU A 212 3.17 -20.36 -21.64
N ALA A 213 3.08 -19.05 -21.85
CA ALA A 213 2.16 -18.44 -22.81
C ALA A 213 2.76 -17.19 -23.45
N VAL A 214 2.24 -16.82 -24.62
CA VAL A 214 2.55 -15.56 -25.30
C VAL A 214 1.58 -14.46 -24.87
N ASP A 215 2.01 -13.20 -24.91
CA ASP A 215 1.16 -12.07 -24.52
C ASP A 215 -0.13 -11.97 -25.34
N ALA A 216 -0.06 -12.31 -26.63
CA ALA A 216 -1.20 -12.28 -27.54
C ALA A 216 -2.31 -13.30 -27.17
N ALA A 217 -2.05 -14.24 -26.25
CA ALA A 217 -3.08 -15.10 -25.66
C ALA A 217 -4.00 -14.34 -24.69
N ILE A 218 -3.63 -13.13 -24.27
CA ILE A 218 -4.40 -12.23 -23.41
C ILE A 218 -4.78 -10.99 -24.23
N GLY A 219 -6.07 -10.69 -24.32
CA GLY A 219 -6.55 -9.50 -25.05
C GLY A 219 -6.36 -8.21 -24.25
N SER A 220 -6.81 -8.19 -23.01
CA SER A 220 -6.57 -7.09 -22.05
C SER A 220 -6.68 -7.58 -20.62
N VAL A 221 -6.08 -6.87 -19.68
CA VAL A 221 -6.12 -7.12 -18.23
C VAL A 221 -6.98 -6.06 -17.56
N MET A 222 -7.71 -6.44 -16.53
CA MET A 222 -8.52 -5.53 -15.72
C MET A 222 -8.46 -5.89 -14.23
N LEU A 223 -8.88 -4.94 -13.41
CA LEU A 223 -9.04 -5.09 -11.97
C LEU A 223 -10.53 -5.01 -11.63
N ILE A 224 -11.01 -5.95 -10.81
CA ILE A 224 -12.41 -6.02 -10.37
C ILE A 224 -12.43 -5.97 -8.85
N ASP A 225 -13.19 -5.03 -8.27
CA ASP A 225 -13.52 -5.08 -6.85
C ASP A 225 -14.55 -6.19 -6.62
N THR A 226 -14.15 -7.20 -5.85
CA THR A 226 -15.01 -8.37 -5.63
C THR A 226 -16.15 -8.14 -4.64
N ALA A 227 -16.20 -6.97 -3.98
CA ALA A 227 -17.31 -6.61 -3.10
C ALA A 227 -18.61 -6.33 -3.87
N ASP A 228 -18.51 -5.74 -5.07
CA ASP A 228 -19.66 -5.31 -5.88
C ASP A 228 -19.52 -5.65 -7.38
N ASP A 229 -18.52 -6.44 -7.76
CA ASP A 229 -18.15 -6.82 -9.13
C ASP A 229 -17.83 -5.62 -10.05
N SER A 230 -17.55 -4.45 -9.46
CA SER A 230 -17.24 -3.26 -10.23
C SER A 230 -15.82 -3.29 -10.77
N GLN A 231 -15.64 -2.79 -11.99
CA GLN A 231 -14.31 -2.62 -12.56
C GLN A 231 -13.63 -1.39 -11.95
N LEU A 232 -12.35 -1.55 -11.59
CA LEU A 232 -11.47 -0.48 -11.13
C LEU A 232 -10.61 -0.01 -12.30
N GLY A 233 -10.76 1.27 -12.67
CA GLY A 233 -10.02 1.87 -13.78
C GLY A 233 -10.36 1.28 -15.16
N LEU A 234 -9.50 1.57 -16.13
CA LEU A 234 -9.63 1.08 -17.50
C LEU A 234 -8.90 -0.24 -17.72
N ASN A 235 -9.31 -0.98 -18.76
CA ASN A 235 -8.57 -2.15 -19.23
C ASN A 235 -7.17 -1.72 -19.69
N GLN A 236 -6.18 -2.54 -19.37
CA GLN A 236 -4.79 -2.34 -19.74
C GLN A 236 -4.32 -3.46 -20.68
N VAL A 237 -3.36 -3.17 -21.54
CA VAL A 237 -2.72 -4.16 -22.42
C VAL A 237 -1.31 -4.47 -21.92
N LEU A 238 -0.80 -5.67 -22.25
CA LEU A 238 0.55 -6.07 -21.89
C LEU A 238 1.57 -5.30 -22.75
N ASN A 239 2.59 -4.74 -22.10
CA ASN A 239 3.73 -4.10 -22.75
C ASN A 239 4.85 -5.13 -23.07
N ALA A 240 5.98 -4.66 -23.60
CA ALA A 240 7.12 -5.51 -23.97
C ALA A 240 7.77 -6.26 -22.78
N ASN A 241 7.51 -5.87 -21.53
CA ASN A 241 7.95 -6.57 -20.32
C ASN A 241 6.90 -7.57 -19.81
N HIS A 242 5.89 -7.87 -20.63
CA HIS A 242 4.73 -8.70 -20.28
C HIS A 242 3.90 -8.10 -19.13
N GLN A 243 3.87 -6.76 -19.00
CA GLN A 243 3.23 -6.06 -17.88
C GLN A 243 2.06 -5.18 -18.32
N ALA A 244 0.99 -5.18 -17.52
CA ALA A 244 -0.11 -4.24 -17.56
C ALA A 244 -0.02 -3.32 -16.32
N ILE A 245 -0.03 -2.01 -16.52
CA ILE A 245 0.14 -1.00 -15.46
C ILE A 245 -1.18 -0.26 -15.28
N PHE A 246 -1.72 -0.29 -14.06
CA PHE A 246 -2.94 0.41 -13.67
C PHE A 246 -2.57 1.66 -12.87
N PRO A 247 -2.69 2.86 -13.45
CA PRO A 247 -2.22 4.11 -12.82
C PRO A 247 -3.28 4.80 -11.95
N ASP A 248 -4.50 4.27 -11.91
CA ASP A 248 -5.61 4.89 -11.18
C ASP A 248 -5.48 4.64 -9.68
N ALA A 249 -5.72 5.68 -8.88
CA ALA A 249 -5.60 5.59 -7.44
C ALA A 249 -6.74 4.74 -6.82
N ILE A 250 -6.38 3.83 -5.91
CA ILE A 250 -7.33 2.99 -5.18
C ILE A 250 -7.18 3.27 -3.69
N VAL A 251 -8.25 3.75 -3.05
CA VAL A 251 -8.28 4.02 -1.61
C VAL A 251 -8.82 2.80 -0.86
N ILE A 252 -8.09 2.40 0.17
CA ILE A 252 -8.49 1.35 1.11
C ILE A 252 -8.71 2.03 2.46
N PRO A 253 -9.96 2.11 2.95
CA PRO A 253 -10.26 2.71 4.25
C PRO A 253 -9.50 2.05 5.40
N ALA A 254 -9.22 2.83 6.45
CA ALA A 254 -8.50 2.34 7.63
C ALA A 254 -9.15 1.09 8.24
N GLY A 255 -8.35 0.07 8.54
CA GLY A 255 -8.80 -1.17 9.17
C GLY A 255 -9.68 -2.05 8.28
N THR A 256 -9.75 -1.76 6.98
CA THR A 256 -10.55 -2.54 6.03
C THR A 256 -9.68 -3.32 5.06
N THR A 257 -10.28 -4.37 4.50
CA THR A 257 -9.69 -5.15 3.40
C THR A 257 -10.49 -4.89 2.14
N LYS A 258 -9.80 -4.56 1.05
CA LYS A 258 -10.34 -4.58 -0.32
C LYS A 258 -9.76 -5.77 -1.06
N SER A 259 -10.64 -6.62 -1.59
CA SER A 259 -10.27 -7.80 -2.36
C SER A 259 -10.42 -7.52 -3.85
N ILE A 260 -9.30 -7.50 -4.58
CA ILE A 260 -9.27 -7.16 -6.00
C ILE A 260 -8.94 -8.41 -6.80
N LEU A 261 -9.80 -8.75 -7.76
CA LEU A 261 -9.56 -9.79 -8.75
C LEU A 261 -8.83 -9.21 -9.96
N ILE A 262 -7.68 -9.79 -10.26
CA ILE A 262 -6.95 -9.59 -11.52
C ILE A 262 -7.55 -10.57 -12.53
N ALA A 263 -8.18 -10.01 -13.55
CA ALA A 263 -8.86 -10.75 -14.61
C ALA A 263 -8.36 -10.31 -15.99
N ALA A 264 -8.63 -11.13 -17.00
CA ALA A 264 -8.35 -10.79 -18.38
C ALA A 264 -9.51 -11.09 -19.33
N ASN A 265 -9.61 -10.28 -20.38
CA ASN A 265 -10.40 -10.59 -21.56
C ASN A 265 -9.55 -11.41 -22.52
N MET A 266 -10.11 -12.49 -23.03
CA MET A 266 -9.48 -13.36 -24.01
C MET A 266 -9.68 -12.80 -25.43
N PRO A 267 -8.72 -13.01 -26.35
CA PRO A 267 -8.87 -12.58 -27.73
C PRO A 267 -10.03 -13.30 -28.42
N ALA A 268 -10.51 -12.73 -29.53
CA ALA A 268 -11.61 -13.30 -30.31
C ALA A 268 -11.29 -14.70 -30.87
N SER A 269 -10.00 -15.01 -31.03
CA SER A 269 -9.50 -16.34 -31.36
C SER A 269 -8.27 -16.68 -30.54
N THR A 270 -8.27 -17.88 -29.97
CA THR A 270 -7.17 -18.46 -29.19
C THR A 270 -6.52 -19.67 -29.87
N ALA A 271 -6.87 -19.94 -31.14
CA ALA A 271 -6.44 -21.15 -31.86
C ALA A 271 -4.92 -21.32 -31.91
N ALA A 272 -4.16 -20.24 -32.13
CA ALA A 272 -2.69 -20.27 -32.16
C ALA A 272 -2.05 -20.47 -30.78
N TYR A 273 -2.84 -20.40 -29.71
CA TYR A 273 -2.38 -20.40 -28.33
C TYR A 273 -2.95 -21.57 -27.52
N ALA A 274 -3.70 -22.46 -28.16
CA ALA A 274 -4.34 -23.59 -27.50
C ALA A 274 -3.32 -24.45 -26.73
N GLY A 275 -3.63 -24.75 -25.46
CA GLY A 275 -2.76 -25.55 -24.59
C GLY A 275 -1.65 -24.76 -23.89
N GLN A 276 -1.47 -23.47 -24.19
CA GLN A 276 -0.59 -22.60 -23.39
C GLN A 276 -1.16 -22.43 -21.98
N VAL A 277 -0.27 -22.27 -21.00
CA VAL A 277 -0.64 -22.20 -19.58
C VAL A 277 -0.18 -20.86 -19.02
N VAL A 278 -1.13 -20.04 -18.58
CA VAL A 278 -0.89 -18.62 -18.26
C VAL A 278 -1.44 -18.27 -16.88
N THR A 279 -0.77 -17.35 -16.20
CA THR A 279 -1.33 -16.65 -15.04
C THR A 279 -0.94 -15.17 -15.05
N LEU A 280 -1.58 -14.39 -14.18
CA LEU A 280 -1.35 -12.96 -14.02
C LEU A 280 -0.93 -12.68 -12.58
N SER A 281 0.33 -12.32 -12.37
CA SER A 281 0.91 -12.06 -11.05
C SER A 281 0.91 -10.57 -10.75
N LEU A 282 0.57 -10.17 -9.53
CA LEU A 282 0.82 -8.81 -9.05
C LEU A 282 2.30 -8.69 -8.72
N VAL A 283 3.04 -7.83 -9.43
CA VAL A 283 4.49 -7.71 -9.30
C VAL A 283 4.94 -6.40 -8.64
N ALA A 284 4.12 -5.35 -8.69
CA ALA A 284 4.42 -4.08 -8.01
C ALA A 284 3.14 -3.41 -7.50
N VAL A 285 3.26 -2.77 -6.33
CA VAL A 285 2.27 -1.89 -5.73
C VAL A 285 2.99 -0.59 -5.40
N THR A 286 2.53 0.54 -5.94
CA THR A 286 3.10 1.85 -5.62
C THR A 286 2.16 2.57 -4.67
N THR A 287 2.66 2.93 -3.49
CA THR A 287 1.97 3.74 -2.49
C THR A 287 3.02 4.44 -1.61
N ALA A 288 2.64 5.52 -0.93
CA ALA A 288 3.47 6.16 0.08
C ALA A 288 3.52 5.36 1.40
N SER A 289 2.54 4.47 1.60
CA SER A 289 2.43 3.58 2.75
C SER A 289 3.47 2.45 2.72
N SER A 290 3.93 2.01 3.88
CA SER A 290 4.73 0.79 3.96
C SER A 290 3.90 -0.43 3.54
N ILE A 291 4.51 -1.36 2.81
CA ILE A 291 3.86 -2.59 2.34
C ILE A 291 4.41 -3.78 3.14
N SER A 292 3.52 -4.64 3.64
CA SER A 292 3.83 -5.95 4.20
C SER A 292 3.28 -7.05 3.30
N GLY A 293 4.11 -8.02 2.95
CA GLY A 293 3.79 -9.06 1.97
C GLY A 293 4.99 -9.34 1.07
N THR A 294 4.96 -10.45 0.34
CA THR A 294 6.00 -10.77 -0.64
C THR A 294 5.42 -10.68 -2.04
N LEU A 295 5.98 -9.79 -2.85
CA LEU A 295 5.73 -9.75 -4.29
C LEU A 295 6.77 -10.64 -4.99
N PRO A 296 6.40 -11.35 -6.08
CA PRO A 296 5.10 -11.28 -6.75
C PRO A 296 4.02 -12.14 -6.07
N ILE A 297 2.77 -11.68 -6.07
CA ILE A 297 1.60 -12.48 -5.67
C ILE A 297 1.01 -13.14 -6.90
N THR A 298 1.01 -14.47 -6.91
CA THR A 298 0.61 -15.27 -8.07
C THR A 298 -0.53 -16.20 -7.69
N GLY A 299 -1.60 -16.16 -8.47
CA GLY A 299 -2.74 -17.06 -8.34
C GLY A 299 -2.54 -18.36 -9.12
N ASN A 300 -3.66 -18.98 -9.49
CA ASN A 300 -3.64 -20.24 -10.22
C ASN A 300 -3.42 -19.99 -11.72
N TYR A 301 -2.99 -21.04 -12.42
CA TYR A 301 -2.76 -20.99 -13.85
C TYR A 301 -4.00 -21.48 -14.61
N ASN A 302 -4.38 -20.76 -15.66
CA ASN A 302 -5.42 -21.21 -16.59
C ASN A 302 -4.80 -21.74 -17.88
N THR A 303 -5.47 -22.72 -18.49
CA THR A 303 -5.08 -23.26 -19.79
C THR A 303 -5.88 -22.59 -20.90
N ILE A 304 -5.18 -22.07 -21.91
CA ILE A 304 -5.84 -21.47 -23.07
C ILE A 304 -6.57 -22.54 -23.87
N ASN A 305 -7.85 -22.29 -24.16
CA ASN A 305 -8.69 -23.19 -24.94
C ASN A 305 -9.23 -22.51 -26.20
N ALA A 306 -9.26 -23.25 -27.30
CA ALA A 306 -9.75 -22.75 -28.59
C ALA A 306 -11.01 -23.46 -29.10
N SER A 307 -11.43 -24.54 -28.43
CA SER A 307 -12.49 -25.43 -28.93
C SER A 307 -13.85 -25.17 -28.30
N LEU A 308 -13.90 -24.57 -27.11
CA LEU A 308 -15.13 -24.25 -26.41
C LEU A 308 -15.73 -22.97 -26.99
N ALA A 309 -16.99 -23.05 -27.40
CA ALA A 309 -17.83 -21.89 -27.64
C ALA A 309 -18.56 -21.53 -26.34
N ILE A 310 -18.64 -20.24 -26.04
CA ILE A 310 -19.36 -19.71 -24.87
C ILE A 310 -20.48 -18.78 -25.33
N GLY A 311 -21.44 -18.52 -24.45
CA GLY A 311 -22.46 -17.49 -24.62
C GLY A 311 -21.86 -16.11 -24.92
N THR A 312 -22.55 -15.34 -25.75
CA THR A 312 -22.15 -13.97 -26.09
C THR A 312 -23.32 -13.03 -25.93
N ALA A 313 -23.03 -11.76 -25.70
CA ALA A 313 -24.03 -10.70 -25.70
C ALA A 313 -23.50 -9.51 -26.53
N SER A 314 -24.28 -9.07 -27.49
CA SER A 314 -24.01 -7.82 -28.23
C SER A 314 -24.89 -6.71 -27.69
N ILE A 315 -24.32 -5.52 -27.49
CA ILE A 315 -25.04 -4.33 -27.04
C ILE A 315 -25.09 -3.34 -28.21
N THR A 316 -26.29 -2.88 -28.54
CA THR A 316 -26.52 -1.81 -29.51
C THR A 316 -27.34 -0.69 -28.88
N VAL A 317 -27.39 0.48 -29.53
CA VAL A 317 -28.33 1.54 -29.16
C VAL A 317 -29.76 1.00 -29.28
N GLY A 318 -30.59 1.29 -28.28
CA GLY A 318 -31.98 0.89 -28.22
C GLY A 318 -32.88 1.83 -29.01
N ALA A 319 -34.06 1.36 -29.40
CA ALA A 319 -34.99 2.12 -30.25
C ALA A 319 -35.55 3.39 -29.59
N LEU A 320 -35.46 3.50 -28.26
CA LEU A 320 -35.92 4.64 -27.47
C LEU A 320 -34.80 5.61 -27.11
N ASP A 321 -33.58 5.39 -27.62
CA ASP A 321 -32.47 6.29 -27.39
C ASP A 321 -32.68 7.60 -28.16
N PRO A 322 -32.51 8.78 -27.54
CA PRO A 322 -32.65 10.06 -28.23
C PRO A 322 -31.61 10.30 -29.33
N GLY A 323 -30.52 9.53 -29.36
CA GLY A 323 -29.42 9.60 -30.33
C GLY A 323 -28.48 10.80 -30.13
N THR A 324 -28.91 11.83 -29.41
CA THR A 324 -28.14 13.04 -29.11
C THR A 324 -28.48 13.61 -27.74
N ALA A 325 -27.59 14.43 -27.17
CA ALA A 325 -27.86 15.17 -25.95
C ALA A 325 -28.91 16.27 -26.19
N PHE A 326 -29.81 16.48 -25.22
CA PHE A 326 -30.83 17.55 -25.25
C PHE A 326 -30.80 18.37 -23.96
N THR A 327 -30.99 19.69 -24.09
CA THR A 327 -31.35 20.56 -22.97
C THR A 327 -32.84 20.41 -22.67
N LYS A 328 -33.18 20.28 -21.39
CA LYS A 328 -34.57 20.21 -20.92
C LYS A 328 -34.81 21.26 -19.84
N GLU A 329 -36.02 21.82 -19.84
CA GLU A 329 -36.48 22.71 -18.79
C GLU A 329 -36.62 21.95 -17.46
N VAL A 330 -36.43 22.67 -16.34
CA VAL A 330 -36.67 22.10 -15.00
C VAL A 330 -38.13 21.69 -14.87
N GLY A 331 -38.37 20.49 -14.34
CA GLY A 331 -39.71 19.94 -14.12
C GLY A 331 -40.19 18.96 -15.20
N VAL A 332 -39.42 18.73 -16.26
CA VAL A 332 -39.71 17.63 -17.20
C VAL A 332 -39.58 16.28 -16.48
N THR A 333 -40.61 15.45 -16.60
CA THR A 333 -40.65 14.09 -16.02
C THR A 333 -40.69 13.02 -17.12
N ASN A 334 -40.37 11.77 -16.78
CA ASN A 334 -40.36 10.62 -17.69
C ASN A 334 -39.53 10.84 -18.97
N TYR A 335 -38.38 11.49 -18.82
CA TYR A 335 -37.45 11.69 -19.92
C TYR A 335 -36.52 10.48 -20.08
N ASN A 336 -36.44 9.93 -21.30
CA ASN A 336 -35.51 8.87 -21.65
C ASN A 336 -34.16 9.49 -21.99
N PHE A 337 -33.15 9.27 -21.15
CA PHE A 337 -31.79 9.78 -21.39
C PHE A 337 -31.06 8.96 -22.45
N SER A 338 -31.18 7.63 -22.36
CA SER A 338 -30.54 6.68 -23.25
C SER A 338 -31.31 5.36 -23.25
N SER A 339 -31.10 4.54 -24.28
CA SER A 339 -31.65 3.20 -24.37
C SER A 339 -30.62 2.27 -25.00
N LEU A 340 -30.58 1.03 -24.53
CA LEU A 340 -29.74 -0.01 -25.10
C LEU A 340 -30.59 -1.24 -25.44
N LYS A 341 -30.09 -2.03 -26.39
CA LYS A 341 -30.60 -3.37 -26.68
C LYS A 341 -29.46 -4.36 -26.48
N VAL A 342 -29.67 -5.31 -25.57
CA VAL A 342 -28.80 -6.48 -25.42
C VAL A 342 -29.39 -7.60 -26.28
N THR A 343 -28.56 -8.26 -27.08
CA THR A 343 -28.94 -9.45 -27.86
C THR A 343 -28.00 -10.57 -27.49
N ALA A 344 -28.56 -11.64 -26.91
CA ALA A 344 -27.83 -12.87 -26.63
C ALA A 344 -27.48 -13.61 -27.93
N GLY A 345 -26.33 -14.28 -27.94
CA GLY A 345 -25.98 -15.25 -28.97
C GLY A 345 -26.81 -16.53 -28.86
N SER A 346 -26.56 -17.49 -29.75
CA SER A 346 -27.30 -18.76 -29.81
C SER A 346 -26.63 -19.92 -29.07
N VAL A 347 -25.53 -19.67 -28.36
CA VAL A 347 -24.72 -20.73 -27.74
C VAL A 347 -25.24 -21.09 -26.35
N GLU A 348 -25.49 -20.07 -25.51
CA GLU A 348 -25.98 -20.21 -24.14
C GLU A 348 -26.96 -19.08 -23.85
N ASP A 349 -27.88 -19.33 -22.92
CA ASP A 349 -28.74 -18.27 -22.35
C ASP A 349 -27.87 -17.25 -21.62
N VAL A 350 -28.22 -15.97 -21.72
CA VAL A 350 -27.48 -14.87 -21.10
C VAL A 350 -28.34 -14.21 -20.05
N SER A 351 -27.78 -14.02 -18.85
CA SER A 351 -28.41 -13.23 -17.81
C SER A 351 -27.70 -11.90 -17.61
N VAL A 352 -28.47 -10.81 -17.54
CA VAL A 352 -28.00 -9.47 -17.23
C VAL A 352 -28.21 -9.21 -15.73
N ASN A 353 -27.11 -9.13 -14.98
CA ASN A 353 -27.12 -8.93 -13.52
C ASN A 353 -27.17 -7.45 -13.13
N SER A 354 -26.59 -6.58 -13.94
CA SER A 354 -26.54 -5.15 -13.65
C SER A 354 -26.37 -4.32 -14.93
N ILE A 355 -26.73 -3.04 -14.84
CA ILE A 355 -26.43 -2.03 -15.85
C ILE A 355 -25.87 -0.80 -15.13
N ARG A 356 -24.79 -0.24 -15.67
CA ARG A 356 -24.20 1.02 -15.22
C ARG A 356 -24.19 2.02 -16.38
N TRP A 357 -24.74 3.20 -16.14
CA TRP A 357 -24.72 4.34 -17.05
C TRP A 357 -23.71 5.37 -16.57
N ASN A 358 -23.00 6.00 -17.49
CA ASN A 358 -22.10 7.12 -17.21
C ASN A 358 -22.77 8.42 -17.66
N GLN A 359 -22.97 9.35 -16.73
CA GLN A 359 -23.37 10.71 -17.03
C GLN A 359 -22.16 11.42 -17.64
N SER A 360 -22.29 11.77 -18.92
CA SER A 360 -21.25 12.45 -19.70
C SER A 360 -21.59 13.91 -19.99
N GLY A 361 -22.70 14.42 -19.47
CA GLY A 361 -23.20 15.78 -19.69
C GLY A 361 -22.75 16.74 -18.59
N SER A 362 -23.33 17.94 -18.59
CA SER A 362 -23.03 18.96 -17.58
C SER A 362 -24.02 19.02 -16.41
N ALA A 363 -25.09 18.21 -16.45
CA ALA A 363 -26.08 18.17 -15.36
C ALA A 363 -25.45 17.59 -14.09
N ALA A 364 -25.63 18.25 -12.96
CA ALA A 364 -25.21 17.72 -11.67
C ALA A 364 -26.20 16.65 -11.20
N SER A 365 -25.73 15.75 -10.32
CA SER A 365 -26.61 14.74 -9.71
C SER A 365 -27.75 15.37 -8.91
N SER A 366 -27.54 16.58 -8.35
CA SER A 366 -28.57 17.37 -7.68
C SER A 366 -29.65 17.94 -8.60
N ASP A 367 -29.40 18.01 -9.90
CA ASP A 367 -30.37 18.50 -10.89
C ASP A 367 -31.37 17.41 -11.32
N LEU A 368 -31.10 16.16 -10.93
CA LEU A 368 -31.85 14.98 -11.32
C LEU A 368 -32.49 14.34 -10.09
N ALA A 369 -33.74 13.90 -10.24
CA ALA A 369 -34.45 13.16 -9.19
C ALA A 369 -35.04 11.88 -9.77
N ASN A 370 -35.05 10.80 -8.97
CA ASN A 370 -35.70 9.53 -9.30
C ASN A 370 -35.20 8.88 -10.61
N VAL A 371 -33.89 8.94 -10.87
CA VAL A 371 -33.29 8.27 -12.03
C VAL A 371 -33.44 6.76 -11.88
N LYS A 372 -33.89 6.10 -12.95
CA LYS A 372 -34.23 4.68 -12.99
C LYS A 372 -33.83 4.04 -14.31
N VAL A 373 -33.68 2.72 -14.29
CA VAL A 373 -33.61 1.87 -15.48
C VAL A 373 -34.95 1.16 -15.62
N ASN A 374 -35.51 1.13 -16.82
CA ASN A 374 -36.74 0.39 -17.13
C ASN A 374 -36.42 -0.68 -18.17
N ASP A 375 -36.87 -1.91 -17.95
CA ASP A 375 -36.66 -3.05 -18.87
C ASP A 375 -37.83 -3.29 -19.84
N GLY A 376 -38.80 -2.37 -19.87
CA GLY A 376 -40.08 -2.48 -20.58
C GLY A 376 -41.24 -2.88 -19.68
N THR A 377 -40.97 -3.44 -18.48
CA THR A 377 -42.00 -3.93 -17.54
C THR A 377 -41.84 -3.35 -16.14
N THR A 378 -40.61 -3.21 -15.67
CA THR A 378 -40.29 -2.88 -14.28
C THR A 378 -39.36 -1.69 -14.22
N ASP A 379 -39.64 -0.77 -13.29
CA ASP A 379 -38.77 0.37 -12.97
C ASP A 379 -37.81 0.00 -11.83
N TYR A 380 -36.52 0.15 -12.08
CA TYR A 380 -35.45 -0.09 -11.11
C TYR A 380 -34.78 1.22 -10.74
N ALA A 381 -34.84 1.60 -9.47
CA ALA A 381 -34.18 2.81 -8.98
C ALA A 381 -32.65 2.70 -9.12
N ALA A 382 -32.02 3.73 -9.69
CA ALA A 382 -30.57 3.76 -9.86
C ALA A 382 -29.87 4.20 -8.57
N THR A 383 -28.79 3.51 -8.22
CA THR A 383 -27.83 3.95 -7.21
C THR A 383 -26.82 4.87 -7.88
N ILE A 384 -26.62 6.06 -7.31
CA ILE A 384 -25.69 7.07 -7.81
C ILE A 384 -24.34 6.90 -7.12
N SER A 385 -23.25 6.89 -7.88
CA SER A 385 -21.90 6.88 -7.33
C SER A 385 -21.62 8.17 -6.53
N SER A 386 -20.65 8.10 -5.62
CA SER A 386 -20.28 9.22 -4.75
C SER A 386 -19.77 10.45 -5.51
N ASP A 387 -19.20 10.26 -6.71
CA ASP A 387 -18.79 11.34 -7.61
C ASP A 387 -19.92 11.91 -8.48
N GLY A 388 -21.14 11.36 -8.36
CA GLY A 388 -22.32 11.79 -9.11
C GLY A 388 -22.31 11.39 -10.60
N LYS A 389 -21.33 10.62 -11.07
CA LYS A 389 -21.15 10.32 -12.50
C LYS A 389 -21.82 9.03 -12.95
N TYR A 390 -21.89 8.01 -12.12
CA TYR A 390 -22.39 6.71 -12.50
C TYR A 390 -23.74 6.40 -11.86
N TYR A 391 -24.66 5.91 -12.67
CA TYR A 391 -26.00 5.48 -12.27
C TYR A 391 -26.08 3.97 -12.51
N SER A 392 -26.09 3.19 -11.44
CA SER A 392 -26.04 1.73 -11.50
C SER A 392 -27.33 1.10 -10.99
N VAL A 393 -27.80 0.07 -11.66
CA VAL A 393 -28.87 -0.82 -11.20
C VAL A 393 -28.30 -2.23 -11.12
N ASN A 394 -28.45 -2.86 -9.96
CA ASN A 394 -28.23 -4.28 -9.76
C ASN A 394 -29.61 -4.95 -9.71
N PHE A 395 -29.85 -5.93 -10.57
CA PHE A 395 -31.11 -6.63 -10.63
C PHE A 395 -31.13 -7.74 -9.58
N ALA A 396 -32.11 -7.69 -8.65
CA ALA A 396 -32.26 -8.71 -7.62
C ALA A 396 -32.52 -10.11 -8.23
N THR A 397 -33.26 -10.13 -9.35
CA THR A 397 -33.39 -11.27 -10.24
C THR A 397 -32.78 -10.87 -11.59
N PRO A 398 -31.77 -11.59 -12.10
CA PRO A 398 -31.18 -11.27 -13.40
C PRO A 398 -32.21 -11.32 -14.52
N ILE A 399 -32.08 -10.41 -15.49
CA ILE A 399 -32.91 -10.40 -16.70
C ILE A 399 -32.33 -11.43 -17.67
N VAL A 400 -33.16 -12.34 -18.17
CA VAL A 400 -32.76 -13.40 -19.12
C VAL A 400 -33.24 -13.06 -20.53
#